data_AF-A0A1C4P0Y2-F1
#
_entry.id   AF-A0A1C4P0Y2-F1
#
_cell.length_a   1.000
_cell.length_b   1.000
_cell.length_c   1.000
_cell.angle_alpha   90.00
_cell.angle_beta   90.00
_cell.angle_gamma   90.00
#
_symmetry.space_group_name_H-M   'P 1'
#
loop_
_entity.id
_entity.type
_entity.pdbx_description
1 polymer ?
#
loop_
_entity_poly.entity_id
_entity_poly.type
_entity_poly.pdbx_seq_one_letter_code
_entity_poly.pdbx_strand_id
1 'polypeptide(L)'
;MAAPHNPALLGAALASAERDWPVFPLRPGDKRPAGHPERTCPGTGRCADGHRTPEQRATLDADSIRACWESAPYNVGIATGPAGLVVVDLDLPKDADDTAPSEWAGMADGLDVFAALCERAGVRDADRDVHRAHPPWRTAPVLHRPRGKRRYAARAAPWGGRSTPALGAGTWSAPEA
;
A
#
# COMPACT_ATOMS: atom_id res chain seq x y z
N MET A 1 -10.15 17.59 22.76
CA MET A 1 -8.70 17.85 22.56
C MET A 1 -8.31 17.30 21.21
N ALA A 2 -7.82 18.13 20.28
CA ALA A 2 -7.25 17.62 19.03
C ALA A 2 -6.05 16.73 19.37
N ALA A 3 -5.97 15.55 18.75
CA ALA A 3 -4.83 14.68 18.94
C ALA A 3 -3.55 15.43 18.49
N PRO A 4 -2.45 15.33 19.25
CA PRO A 4 -1.22 16.07 18.94
C PRO A 4 -0.74 15.73 17.52
N HIS A 5 -0.19 16.73 16.82
CA HIS A 5 0.45 16.54 15.53
C HIS A 5 1.48 15.41 15.64
N ASN A 6 1.50 14.53 14.64
CA ASN A 6 2.49 13.46 14.57
C ASN A 6 3.53 13.80 13.49
N PRO A 7 4.69 14.38 13.86
CA PRO A 7 5.70 14.82 12.90
C PRO A 7 6.28 13.65 12.09
N ALA A 8 6.25 12.42 12.62
CA ALA A 8 6.70 11.24 11.90
C ALA A 8 5.77 10.88 10.73
N LEU A 9 4.45 11.03 10.89
CA LEU A 9 3.48 10.76 9.82
C LEU A 9 3.56 11.84 8.72
N LEU A 10 3.74 13.11 9.09
CA LEU A 10 4.00 14.18 8.12
C LEU A 10 5.30 13.93 7.36
N GLY A 11 6.38 13.59 8.06
CA GLY A 11 7.67 13.26 7.45
C GLY A 11 7.56 12.10 6.46
N ALA A 12 6.84 11.04 6.80
CA ALA A 12 6.60 9.90 5.91
C ALA A 12 5.80 10.28 4.66
N ALA A 13 4.78 11.15 4.80
CA ALA A 13 3.99 11.64 3.68
C ALA A 13 4.84 12.46 2.70
N LEU A 14 5.65 13.40 3.22
CA LEU A 14 6.57 14.21 2.42
C LEU A 14 7.64 13.36 1.73
N ALA A 15 8.26 12.43 2.47
CA ALA A 15 9.27 11.53 1.93
C ALA A 15 8.71 10.63 0.80
N SER A 16 7.42 10.25 0.88
CA SER A 16 6.76 9.49 -0.19
C SER A 16 6.54 10.38 -1.43
N ALA A 17 6.09 11.61 -1.24
CA ALA A 17 5.91 12.56 -2.34
C ALA A 17 7.23 12.90 -3.05
N GLU A 18 8.34 13.04 -2.31
CA GLU A 18 9.69 13.22 -2.87
C GLU A 18 10.15 12.05 -3.76
N ARG A 19 9.53 10.87 -3.62
CA ARG A 19 9.79 9.67 -4.45
C ARG A 19 8.83 9.55 -5.62
N ASP A 20 8.09 10.61 -5.94
CA ASP A 20 7.00 10.60 -6.92
C ASP A 20 5.87 9.61 -6.57
N TRP A 21 5.62 9.37 -5.29
CA TRP A 21 4.53 8.50 -4.83
C TRP A 21 3.39 9.35 -4.26
N PRO A 22 2.28 9.56 -5.01
CA PRO A 22 1.21 10.43 -4.57
C PRO A 22 0.55 9.88 -3.29
N VAL A 23 0.38 10.74 -2.30
CA VAL A 23 -0.15 10.36 -0.99
C VAL A 23 -1.56 10.89 -0.76
N PHE A 24 -2.33 10.18 0.06
CA PHE A 24 -3.63 10.63 0.56
C PHE A 24 -3.79 10.26 2.05
N PRO A 25 -4.53 11.07 2.82
CA PRO A 25 -4.70 10.83 4.26
C PRO A 25 -5.60 9.63 4.53
N LEU A 26 -5.23 8.83 5.54
CA LEU A 26 -6.03 7.78 6.15
C LEU A 26 -6.44 8.21 7.57
N ARG A 27 -7.59 7.73 8.04
CA ARG A 27 -8.09 8.04 9.38
C ARG A 27 -7.10 7.59 10.46
N PRO A 28 -6.88 8.38 11.53
CA PRO A 28 -5.96 7.98 12.61
C PRO A 28 -6.36 6.63 13.22
N GLY A 29 -5.37 5.75 13.43
CA GLY A 29 -5.59 4.42 14.03
C GLY A 29 -6.37 3.43 13.15
N ASP A 30 -6.58 3.76 11.88
CA ASP A 30 -7.42 3.00 10.95
C ASP A 30 -6.76 2.97 9.55
N LYS A 31 -7.19 2.04 8.70
CA LYS A 31 -6.76 1.91 7.31
C LYS A 31 -7.73 2.56 6.31
N ARG A 32 -8.86 3.09 6.77
CA ARG A 32 -9.85 3.77 5.91
C ARG A 32 -9.36 5.15 5.46
N PRO A 33 -9.56 5.53 4.19
CA PRO A 33 -9.28 6.88 3.72
C PRO A 33 -10.00 7.97 4.53
N ALA A 34 -9.31 9.08 4.75
CA ALA A 34 -9.93 10.31 5.22
C ALA A 34 -10.71 10.97 4.05
N GLY A 35 -11.88 11.52 4.37
CA GLY A 35 -12.84 12.04 3.40
C GLY A 35 -14.15 11.26 3.39
N HIS A 36 -14.90 11.42 2.30
CA HIS A 36 -16.27 10.92 2.14
C HIS A 36 -16.37 9.88 1.00
N PRO A 37 -17.33 8.93 1.08
CA PRO A 37 -17.70 8.06 -0.02
C PRO A 37 -18.59 8.78 -1.05
N GLU A 38 -18.69 8.21 -2.26
CA GLU A 38 -19.47 8.76 -3.37
C GLU A 38 -20.94 9.05 -3.01
N ARG A 39 -21.61 8.09 -2.37
CA ARG A 39 -23.02 8.19 -1.95
C ARG A 39 -23.35 9.37 -1.03
N THR A 40 -22.34 9.95 -0.36
CA THR A 40 -22.48 11.14 0.49
C THR A 40 -21.52 12.24 0.06
N CYS A 41 -21.20 12.29 -1.24
CA CYS A 41 -20.31 13.31 -1.77
C CYS A 41 -20.99 14.68 -1.72
N PRO A 42 -20.35 15.71 -1.15
CA PRO A 42 -20.93 17.04 -1.08
C PRO A 42 -20.95 17.75 -2.45
N GLY A 43 -20.24 17.21 -3.46
CA GLY A 43 -20.14 17.86 -4.78
C GLY A 43 -19.40 19.22 -4.75
N THR A 44 -18.57 19.45 -3.73
CA THR A 44 -17.84 20.71 -3.54
C THR A 44 -16.34 20.48 -3.39
N GLY A 45 -15.56 21.57 -3.46
CA GLY A 45 -14.10 21.53 -3.33
C GLY A 45 -13.47 20.65 -4.41
N ARG A 46 -12.62 19.69 -4.02
CA ARG A 46 -11.99 18.74 -4.95
C ARG A 46 -12.98 17.86 -5.73
N CYS A 47 -14.25 17.82 -5.31
CA CYS A 47 -15.32 17.07 -5.97
C CYS A 47 -16.29 17.97 -6.77
N ALA A 48 -15.94 19.24 -7.05
CA ALA A 48 -16.80 20.16 -7.79
C ALA A 48 -17.17 19.64 -9.20
N ASP A 49 -16.22 18.98 -9.87
CA ASP A 49 -16.41 18.39 -11.20
C ASP A 49 -16.74 16.88 -11.13
N GLY A 50 -17.37 16.44 -10.04
CA GLY A 50 -17.71 15.04 -9.79
C GLY A 50 -16.88 14.39 -8.68
N HIS A 51 -17.38 13.25 -8.17
CA HIS A 51 -16.75 12.56 -7.06
C HIS A 51 -15.33 12.09 -7.39
N ARG A 52 -14.38 12.40 -6.51
CA ARG A 52 -12.99 11.92 -6.59
C ARG A 52 -12.73 10.83 -5.56
N THR A 53 -12.25 9.69 -6.02
CA THR A 53 -11.79 8.59 -5.16
C THR A 53 -10.55 9.01 -4.36
N PRO A 54 -10.19 8.29 -3.28
CA PRO A 54 -8.95 8.55 -2.54
C PRO A 54 -7.70 8.62 -3.42
N GLU A 55 -7.55 7.68 -4.36
CA GLU A 55 -6.42 7.65 -5.30
C GLU A 55 -6.40 8.86 -6.24
N GLN A 56 -7.57 9.30 -6.72
CA GLN A 56 -7.67 10.51 -7.54
C GLN A 56 -7.43 11.81 -6.77
N ARG A 57 -7.61 11.79 -5.44
CA ARG A 57 -7.30 12.92 -4.55
C ARG A 57 -5.85 12.92 -4.06
N ALA A 58 -5.11 11.84 -4.32
CA ALA A 58 -3.73 11.72 -3.91
C ALA A 58 -2.87 12.82 -4.55
N THR A 59 -1.86 13.30 -3.83
CA THR A 59 -1.10 14.48 -4.22
C THR A 59 0.39 14.29 -4.00
N LEU A 60 1.19 14.98 -4.81
CA LEU A 60 2.63 15.19 -4.62
C LEU A 60 2.92 16.59 -4.07
N ASP A 61 1.90 17.47 -4.03
CA ASP A 61 2.05 18.85 -3.58
C ASP A 61 2.37 18.93 -2.08
N ALA A 62 3.61 19.34 -1.76
CA ALA A 62 4.11 19.38 -0.39
C ALA A 62 3.32 20.33 0.51
N ASP A 63 2.80 21.42 -0.02
CA ASP A 63 2.04 22.40 0.76
C ASP A 63 0.66 21.87 1.13
N SER A 64 -0.04 21.21 0.20
CA SER A 64 -1.25 20.44 0.50
C SER A 64 -1.03 19.36 1.56
N ILE A 65 0.13 18.67 1.50
CA ILE A 65 0.47 17.62 2.46
C ILE A 65 0.66 18.23 3.87
N ARG A 66 1.44 19.30 3.99
CA ARG A 66 1.63 20.00 5.28
C ARG A 66 0.31 20.47 5.86
N ALA A 67 -0.48 21.20 5.09
CA ALA A 67 -1.77 21.72 5.54
C ALA A 67 -2.73 20.61 5.99
N CYS A 68 -2.74 19.48 5.30
CA CYS A 68 -3.59 18.34 5.67
C CYS A 68 -3.15 17.70 7.00
N TRP A 69 -1.86 17.46 7.20
CA TRP A 69 -1.34 16.79 8.41
C TRP A 69 -1.20 17.72 9.63
N GLU A 70 -1.24 19.04 9.45
CA GLU A 70 -1.47 20.01 10.53
C GLU A 70 -2.88 19.90 11.13
N SER A 71 -3.87 19.44 10.35
CA SER A 71 -5.25 19.36 10.85
C SER A 71 -5.51 18.17 11.78
N ALA A 72 -4.82 17.05 11.56
CA ALA A 72 -4.99 15.81 12.33
C ALA A 72 -3.82 14.84 12.07
N PRO A 73 -3.53 13.91 13.00
CA PRO A 73 -2.48 12.90 12.83
C PRO A 73 -2.93 11.76 11.89
N TYR A 74 -3.21 12.09 10.62
CA TYR A 74 -3.63 11.12 9.62
C TYR A 74 -2.54 10.07 9.38
N ASN A 75 -2.97 8.82 9.22
CA ASN A 75 -2.12 7.77 8.65
C ASN A 75 -1.85 8.09 7.17
N VAL A 76 -0.80 7.52 6.58
CA VAL A 76 -0.40 7.80 5.19
C VAL A 76 -0.84 6.68 4.26
N GLY A 77 -1.64 7.01 3.25
CA GLY A 77 -1.93 6.14 2.11
C GLY A 77 -1.12 6.57 0.89
N ILE A 78 -0.67 5.61 0.08
CA ILE A 78 0.02 5.85 -1.19
C ILE A 78 -0.88 5.35 -2.32
N ALA A 79 -1.08 6.16 -3.35
CA ALA A 79 -1.77 5.75 -4.57
C ALA A 79 -0.80 4.93 -5.44
N THR A 80 -0.76 3.62 -5.19
CA THR A 80 0.21 2.69 -5.78
C THR A 80 0.08 2.58 -7.30
N GLY A 81 -1.15 2.63 -7.84
CA GLY A 81 -1.41 2.65 -9.27
C GLY A 81 -0.72 3.83 -9.98
N PRO A 82 -1.06 5.09 -9.63
CA PRO A 82 -0.37 6.29 -10.15
C PRO A 82 1.14 6.29 -9.93
N ALA A 83 1.61 5.76 -8.80
CA ALA A 83 3.03 5.66 -8.48
C ALA A 83 3.78 4.55 -9.25
N GLY A 84 3.07 3.68 -10.00
CA GLY A 84 3.67 2.54 -10.67
C GLY A 84 4.27 1.53 -9.69
N LEU A 85 3.63 1.32 -8.54
CA LEU A 85 4.10 0.45 -7.46
C LEU A 85 3.28 -0.84 -7.38
N VAL A 86 3.96 -1.91 -7.00
CA VAL A 86 3.32 -3.16 -6.55
C VAL A 86 3.65 -3.32 -5.07
N VAL A 87 2.62 -3.57 -4.26
CA VAL A 87 2.79 -3.85 -2.82
C VAL A 87 2.62 -5.34 -2.61
N VAL A 88 3.60 -5.96 -1.97
CA VAL A 88 3.54 -7.36 -1.55
C VAL A 88 3.39 -7.36 -0.04
N ASP A 89 2.29 -7.92 0.47
CA ASP A 89 2.11 -8.06 1.92
C ASP A 89 2.89 -9.28 2.40
N LEU A 90 3.92 -9.04 3.22
CA LEU A 90 4.74 -10.09 3.80
C LEU A 90 4.31 -10.29 5.25
N ASP A 91 3.23 -11.05 5.39
CA ASP A 91 2.64 -11.32 6.69
C ASP A 91 3.65 -12.02 7.62
N LEU A 92 3.74 -11.51 8.84
CA LEU A 92 4.31 -12.26 9.96
C LEU A 92 3.20 -13.10 10.60
N PRO A 93 3.53 -14.27 11.18
CA PRO A 93 2.62 -15.02 12.03
C PRO A 93 1.90 -14.12 13.03
N LYS A 94 0.60 -14.35 13.22
CA LYS A 94 -0.22 -13.59 14.18
C LYS A 94 0.01 -14.06 15.61
N ASP A 95 0.31 -15.34 15.77
CA ASP A 95 0.59 -16.04 17.01
C ASP A 95 1.45 -17.28 16.73
N ALA A 96 1.74 -18.08 17.77
CA ALA A 96 2.60 -19.26 17.64
C ALA A 96 1.94 -20.42 16.88
N ASP A 97 0.61 -20.42 16.77
CA ASP A 97 -0.15 -21.47 16.09
C ASP A 97 -0.41 -21.12 14.61
N ASP A 98 -0.22 -19.85 14.23
CA ASP A 98 -0.28 -19.34 12.86
C ASP A 98 0.94 -19.81 12.04
N THR A 99 0.86 -21.07 11.61
CA THR A 99 1.90 -21.76 10.86
C THR A 99 1.67 -21.67 9.35
N ALA A 100 2.77 -21.75 8.60
CA ALA A 100 2.73 -21.71 7.14
C ALA A 100 1.86 -22.86 6.58
N PRO A 101 1.15 -22.64 5.46
CA PRO A 101 0.49 -23.72 4.71
C PRO A 101 1.47 -24.83 4.36
N SER A 102 0.97 -26.06 4.17
CA SER A 102 1.82 -27.25 3.94
C SER A 102 2.80 -27.13 2.77
N GLU A 103 2.42 -26.41 1.71
CA GLU A 103 3.29 -26.11 0.55
C GLU A 103 4.49 -25.20 0.89
N TRP A 104 4.42 -24.51 2.02
CA TRP A 104 5.44 -23.62 2.60
C TRP A 104 5.90 -24.10 3.99
N ALA A 105 5.74 -25.39 4.28
CA ALA A 105 6.16 -25.97 5.55
C ALA A 105 7.63 -25.66 5.84
N GLY A 106 7.90 -25.15 7.05
CA GLY A 106 9.24 -24.75 7.50
C GLY A 106 9.60 -23.28 7.25
N MET A 107 8.78 -22.51 6.53
CA MET A 107 8.96 -21.05 6.39
C MET A 107 8.45 -20.32 7.63
N ALA A 108 9.21 -19.33 8.13
CA ALA A 108 8.86 -18.61 9.35
C ALA A 108 7.84 -17.51 9.11
N ASP A 109 7.88 -16.84 7.96
CA ASP A 109 6.99 -15.75 7.62
C ASP A 109 6.85 -15.53 6.09
N GLY A 110 6.11 -14.49 5.70
CA GLY A 110 5.92 -14.12 4.31
C GLY A 110 7.20 -13.74 3.58
N LEU A 111 8.24 -13.24 4.28
CA LEU A 111 9.52 -12.90 3.65
C LEU A 111 10.27 -14.15 3.22
N ASP A 112 10.27 -15.20 4.02
CA ASP A 112 10.85 -16.50 3.65
C ASP A 112 10.14 -17.07 2.41
N VAL A 113 8.81 -17.00 2.38
CA VAL A 113 8.01 -17.43 1.22
C VAL A 113 8.35 -16.60 -0.02
N PHE A 114 8.48 -15.28 0.12
CA PHE A 114 8.82 -14.39 -0.99
C PHE A 114 10.24 -14.66 -1.53
N ALA A 115 11.21 -14.91 -0.64
CA ALA A 115 12.56 -15.29 -1.02
C ALA A 115 12.58 -16.60 -1.82
N ALA A 116 11.89 -17.64 -1.33
CA ALA A 116 11.77 -18.92 -2.03
C ALA A 116 11.10 -18.78 -3.41
N LEU A 117 10.11 -17.90 -3.54
CA LEU A 117 9.49 -17.58 -4.83
C LEU A 117 10.46 -16.88 -5.79
N CYS A 118 11.25 -15.94 -5.31
CA CYS A 118 12.26 -15.26 -6.12
C CYS A 118 13.32 -16.25 -6.63
N GLU A 119 13.78 -17.16 -5.78
CA GLU A 119 14.72 -18.22 -6.15
C GLU A 119 14.15 -19.12 -7.24
N ARG A 120 12.91 -19.61 -7.07
CA ARG A 120 12.20 -20.43 -8.07
C ARG A 120 12.04 -19.71 -9.40
N ALA A 121 11.86 -18.39 -9.37
CA ALA A 121 11.75 -17.55 -10.56
C ALA A 121 13.10 -17.19 -11.20
N GLY A 122 14.23 -17.59 -10.59
CA GLY A 122 15.57 -17.23 -11.04
C GLY A 122 15.93 -15.76 -10.83
N VAL A 123 15.20 -15.05 -9.97
CA VAL A 123 15.46 -13.64 -9.62
C VAL A 123 16.42 -13.61 -8.43
N ARG A 124 17.67 -13.24 -8.70
CA ARG A 124 18.65 -12.86 -7.69
C ARG A 124 18.59 -11.34 -7.49
N ASP A 125 18.82 -10.86 -6.28
CA ASP A 125 18.88 -9.43 -5.94
C ASP A 125 17.56 -8.64 -5.97
N ALA A 126 16.44 -9.25 -5.53
CA ALA A 126 15.16 -8.54 -5.37
C ALA A 126 15.21 -7.37 -4.37
N ASP A 127 16.28 -7.23 -3.59
CA ASP A 127 16.41 -6.28 -2.48
C ASP A 127 16.63 -4.83 -2.92
N ARG A 128 17.13 -4.58 -4.15
CA ARG A 128 17.54 -3.23 -4.58
C ARG A 128 16.39 -2.24 -4.81
N ASP A 129 15.17 -2.74 -5.04
CA ASP A 129 13.97 -1.93 -5.30
C ASP A 129 12.85 -2.19 -4.28
N VAL A 130 13.19 -2.78 -3.12
CA VAL A 130 12.25 -3.07 -2.03
C VAL A 130 12.30 -1.94 -1.00
N HIS A 131 11.24 -1.15 -0.93
CA HIS A 131 11.05 -0.19 0.15
C HIS A 131 10.20 -0.78 1.25
N ARG A 132 10.79 -0.95 2.45
CA ARG A 132 10.09 -1.48 3.61
C ARG A 132 9.41 -0.35 4.37
N ALA A 133 8.09 -0.44 4.56
CA ALA A 133 7.39 0.44 5.50
C ALA A 133 7.82 0.12 6.95
N HIS A 134 8.10 1.16 7.75
CA HIS A 134 8.50 1.00 9.15
C HIS A 134 7.28 0.82 10.10
N PRO A 135 7.47 0.18 11.28
CA PRO A 135 6.41 -0.05 12.28
C PRO A 135 5.70 1.25 12.73
N PRO A 136 4.46 1.18 13.29
CA PRO A 136 3.83 0.03 13.96
C PRO A 136 2.98 -0.90 13.06
N TRP A 137 2.99 -0.69 11.75
CA TRP A 137 2.28 -1.54 10.80
C TRP A 137 3.25 -2.56 10.20
N ARG A 138 2.80 -3.82 10.10
CA ARG A 138 3.59 -4.96 9.60
C ARG A 138 4.22 -4.61 8.25
N THR A 139 5.47 -5.05 8.08
CA THR A 139 6.35 -4.64 6.98
C THR A 139 5.81 -5.10 5.63
N ALA A 140 5.23 -4.20 4.85
CA ALA A 140 4.99 -4.45 3.43
C ALA A 140 6.18 -3.88 2.63
N PRO A 141 6.94 -4.71 1.90
CA PRO A 141 7.79 -4.22 0.83
C PRO A 141 6.94 -3.65 -0.31
N VAL A 142 7.34 -2.47 -0.76
CA VAL A 142 6.88 -1.87 -1.99
C VAL A 142 7.95 -2.13 -3.05
N LEU A 143 7.54 -2.73 -4.16
CA LEU A 143 8.38 -2.96 -5.34
C LEU A 143 8.08 -1.90 -6.40
N HIS A 144 9.14 -1.27 -6.91
CA HIS A 144 9.03 -0.42 -8.09
C HIS A 144 8.70 -1.27 -9.33
N ARG A 145 7.71 -0.87 -10.12
CA ARG A 145 7.46 -1.50 -11.42
C ARG A 145 8.50 -0.98 -12.43
N PRO A 146 9.41 -1.82 -12.96
CA PRO A 146 10.31 -1.38 -14.01
C PRO A 146 9.49 -0.97 -15.24
N ARG A 147 9.88 0.14 -15.89
CA ARG A 147 9.29 0.59 -17.16
C ARG A 147 9.49 -0.49 -18.24
N GLY A 148 8.43 -1.25 -18.54
CA GLY A 148 8.46 -2.30 -19.56
C GLY A 148 7.30 -3.30 -19.45
N LYS A 149 7.02 -4.01 -20.56
CA LYS A 149 5.99 -5.06 -20.64
C LYS A 149 6.45 -6.34 -19.91
N ARG A 150 6.57 -6.33 -18.58
CA ARG A 150 6.69 -7.56 -17.79
C ARG A 150 5.44 -7.76 -16.95
N ARG A 151 4.82 -8.94 -17.13
CA ARG A 151 3.68 -9.42 -16.36
C ARG A 151 4.25 -10.13 -15.14
N TYR A 152 3.93 -9.64 -13.95
CA TYR A 152 4.19 -10.37 -12.70
C TYR A 152 2.87 -10.99 -12.27
N ALA A 153 2.81 -12.32 -12.23
CA ALA A 153 1.70 -13.05 -11.65
C ALA A 153 2.15 -13.56 -10.27
N ALA A 154 1.84 -12.80 -9.22
CA ALA A 154 1.98 -13.29 -7.86
C ALA A 154 0.63 -13.87 -7.44
N ARG A 155 0.58 -15.19 -7.20
CA ARG A 155 -0.58 -15.84 -6.60
C ARG A 155 -0.29 -15.94 -5.10
N ALA A 156 -0.77 -14.97 -4.32
CA ALA A 156 -0.70 -15.05 -2.87
C ALA A 156 -1.78 -16.03 -2.38
N ALA A 157 -1.37 -17.12 -1.73
CA ALA A 157 -2.26 -17.91 -0.88
C ALA A 157 -2.22 -17.31 0.54
N PRO A 158 -3.37 -17.01 1.17
CA PRO A 158 -3.38 -16.43 2.50
C PRO A 158 -2.88 -17.43 3.55
N TRP A 159 -2.17 -16.91 4.55
CA TRP A 159 -1.89 -17.62 5.79
C TRP A 159 -3.16 -17.71 6.63
N GLY A 160 -3.59 -18.94 6.95
CA GLY A 160 -4.76 -19.22 7.78
C GLY A 160 -6.11 -18.96 7.11
N GLY A 161 -6.97 -19.99 7.06
CA GLY A 161 -8.29 -20.00 6.41
C GLY A 161 -9.36 -19.10 7.05
N ARG A 162 -9.20 -17.78 6.98
CA ARG A 162 -10.32 -16.84 7.10
C ARG A 162 -10.37 -15.96 5.86
N SER A 163 -11.37 -16.24 5.03
CA SER A 163 -11.78 -15.48 3.85
C SER A 163 -12.15 -14.05 4.23
N THR A 164 -11.21 -13.13 4.12
CA THR A 164 -11.49 -11.76 3.68
C THR A 164 -11.84 -11.83 2.18
N PRO A 165 -12.79 -11.03 1.68
CA PRO A 165 -13.06 -11.02 0.26
C PRO A 165 -11.78 -10.58 -0.44
N ALA A 166 -11.27 -11.49 -1.28
CA ALA A 166 -10.23 -11.19 -2.23
C ALA A 166 -10.57 -9.86 -2.92
N LEU A 167 -9.67 -8.88 -2.84
CA LEU A 167 -9.59 -7.92 -3.93
C LEU A 167 -9.37 -8.77 -5.17
N GLY A 168 -10.37 -8.77 -6.04
CA GLY A 168 -10.59 -9.81 -7.04
C GLY A 168 -9.34 -10.14 -7.85
N ALA A 169 -9.23 -11.41 -8.23
CA ALA A 169 -8.30 -11.85 -9.26
C ALA A 169 -8.60 -11.11 -10.57
N GLY A 170 -7.99 -9.94 -10.74
CA GLY A 170 -8.05 -9.17 -11.98
C GLY A 170 -6.97 -9.65 -12.92
N THR A 171 -7.37 -10.30 -14.01
CA THR A 171 -6.51 -10.34 -15.20
C THR A 171 -6.59 -8.95 -15.84
N TRP A 172 -5.52 -8.18 -15.77
CA TRP A 172 -5.47 -6.86 -16.39
C TRP A 172 -4.67 -6.92 -17.69
N SER A 173 -5.40 -6.84 -18.80
CA SER A 173 -4.83 -6.49 -20.10
C SER A 173 -4.75 -4.97 -20.20
N ALA A 174 -3.59 -4.43 -20.53
CA ALA A 174 -3.46 -3.02 -20.89
C ALA A 174 -4.16 -2.76 -22.24
N PRO A 175 -4.76 -1.57 -22.46
CA PRO A 175 -5.19 -1.19 -23.81
C PRO A 175 -3.98 -1.15 -24.74
N GLU A 176 -4.17 -1.65 -25.96
CA GLU A 176 -3.17 -1.56 -27.03
C GLU A 176 -2.96 -0.09 -27.40
N ALA A 177 -1.70 0.24 -27.74
CA ALA A 177 -1.29 1.56 -28.20
C ALA A 177 -1.78 1.83 -29.61
#